data_AF-A0A5B7JGB5-F1
#
_entry.id   AF-A0A5B7JGB5-F1
#
_cell.length_a   1.000
_cell.length_b   1.000
_cell.length_c   1.000
_cell.angle_alpha   90.00
_cell.angle_beta   90.00
_cell.angle_gamma   90.00
#
_symmetry.space_group_name_H-M   'P 1'
#
loop_
_entity.id
_entity.type
_entity.pdbx_description
1 polymer ?
#
loop_
_entity_poly.entity_id
_entity_poly.type
_entity_poly.pdbx_seq_one_letter_code
_entity_poly.pdbx_strand_id
1 'polypeptide(L)'
;MGRAYDHPDPISFKYRMRQFILRRKHVLVSVNPNTVAFRSNSFLVEGIKELKKCSSPVKKRDTEPMDIDVSCENDLTNETLKEKDCIGDLNLDFADFTMPNEETDGFEYVLGWVAAKYKHKYPWLLSLEKKDNWVGCKDWGGLQHMNDKFSDSFVKLEEIFRKRHSDQLCEESQALMWLVKLAEHVQDIPQDVIQFYFRCRIHFRVRELNQKLSLQKTI
;
A
#
# COMPACT_ATOMS: atom_id res chain seq x y z
N MET A 1 6.56 36.67 -14.66
CA MET A 1 7.88 36.87 -15.27
C MET A 1 8.43 38.17 -14.71
N GLY A 2 9.57 38.13 -14.00
CA GLY A 2 10.12 39.28 -13.29
C GLY A 2 10.86 40.24 -14.22
N ARG A 3 10.70 41.55 -14.01
CA ARG A 3 11.17 42.65 -14.87
C ARG A 3 12.68 42.93 -14.85
N ALA A 4 13.50 42.09 -14.19
CA ALA A 4 14.92 42.34 -13.98
C ALA A 4 15.84 41.26 -14.61
N TYR A 5 15.30 40.37 -15.44
CA TYR A 5 16.06 39.28 -16.08
C TYR A 5 15.72 39.16 -17.56
N ASP A 6 16.15 40.19 -18.31
CA ASP A 6 15.97 40.26 -19.76
C ASP A 6 16.91 39.30 -20.51
N HIS A 7 18.05 38.94 -19.89
CA HIS A 7 19.01 37.98 -20.43
C HIS A 7 19.18 36.78 -19.48
N PRO A 8 18.29 35.77 -19.55
CA PRO A 8 18.42 34.57 -18.72
C PRO A 8 19.52 33.64 -19.22
N ASP A 9 20.16 32.91 -18.30
CA ASP A 9 21.03 31.79 -18.64
C ASP A 9 20.29 30.71 -19.46
N PRO A 10 20.98 29.89 -20.26
CA PRO A 10 20.35 28.86 -21.10
C PRO A 10 19.43 27.90 -20.34
N ILE A 11 19.80 27.55 -19.10
CA ILE A 11 19.00 26.69 -18.22
C ILE A 11 17.71 27.40 -17.78
N SER A 12 17.83 28.66 -17.36
CA SER A 12 16.69 29.50 -16.97
C SER A 12 15.74 29.73 -18.14
N PHE A 13 16.28 29.93 -19.35
CA PHE A 13 15.51 30.02 -20.58
C PHE A 13 14.75 28.72 -20.88
N LYS A 14 15.40 27.55 -20.76
CA LYS A 14 14.77 26.23 -20.93
C LYS A 14 13.58 26.03 -19.98
N TYR A 15 13.71 26.41 -18.70
CA TYR A 15 12.61 26.30 -17.74
C TYR A 15 11.47 27.27 -18.04
N ARG A 16 11.77 28.52 -18.42
CA ARG A 16 10.77 29.50 -18.87
C ARG A 16 10.02 29.01 -20.11
N MET A 17 10.73 28.43 -21.07
CA MET A 17 10.14 27.82 -22.27
C MET A 17 9.24 26.63 -21.95
N ARG A 18 9.69 25.73 -21.07
CA ARG A 18 8.86 24.60 -20.61
C ARG A 18 7.57 25.11 -19.97
N GLN A 19 7.66 26.10 -19.08
CA GLN A 19 6.50 26.66 -18.40
C GLN A 19 5.56 27.38 -19.38
N PHE A 20 6.10 28.07 -20.38
CA PHE A 20 5.32 28.71 -21.43
C PHE A 20 4.56 27.68 -22.29
N ILE A 21 5.23 26.61 -22.73
CA ILE A 21 4.62 25.53 -23.53
C ILE A 21 3.49 24.85 -22.75
N LEU A 22 3.74 24.50 -21.48
CA LEU A 22 2.75 23.83 -20.63
C LEU A 22 1.54 24.73 -20.33
N ARG A 23 1.76 26.03 -20.14
CA ARG A 23 0.66 26.98 -19.90
C ARG A 23 -0.17 27.29 -21.15
N ARG A 24 0.42 27.25 -22.34
CA ARG A 24 -0.28 27.58 -23.61
C ARG A 24 -0.91 26.37 -24.31
N LYS A 25 -0.48 25.14 -24.03
CA LYS A 25 -0.97 23.92 -24.70
C LYS A 25 -1.69 22.97 -23.74
N HIS A 26 -2.81 23.41 -23.17
CA HIS A 26 -3.76 22.47 -22.53
C HIS A 26 -4.64 21.71 -23.55
N VAL A 27 -4.65 22.10 -24.83
CA VAL A 27 -5.64 21.61 -25.82
C VAL A 27 -5.05 20.64 -26.86
N LEU A 28 -3.74 20.58 -27.05
CA LEU A 28 -3.13 19.73 -28.10
C LEU A 28 -2.62 18.37 -27.61
N VAL A 29 -2.72 18.06 -26.31
CA VAL A 29 -2.32 16.76 -25.75
C VAL A 29 -3.53 15.79 -25.67
N SER A 30 -4.73 16.21 -26.07
CA SER A 30 -5.94 15.40 -25.97
C SER A 30 -6.44 14.78 -27.27
N VAL A 31 -5.78 15.02 -28.42
CA VAL A 31 -6.31 14.53 -29.71
C VAL A 31 -5.92 13.08 -30.01
N ASN A 32 -4.80 12.57 -29.47
CA ASN A 32 -4.48 11.14 -29.46
C ASN A 32 -3.45 10.84 -28.36
N PRO A 33 -3.88 10.59 -27.11
CA PRO A 33 -2.97 10.05 -26.11
C PRO A 33 -2.60 8.61 -26.49
N ASN A 34 -1.31 8.27 -26.51
CA ASN A 34 -0.81 6.88 -26.54
C ASN A 34 -1.07 6.15 -25.21
N THR A 35 -1.84 6.75 -24.32
CA THR A 35 -2.35 6.19 -23.08
C THR A 35 -3.86 6.16 -23.17
N VAL A 36 -4.46 5.00 -22.90
CA VAL A 36 -5.91 4.90 -22.74
C VAL A 36 -6.28 5.71 -21.50
N ALA A 37 -6.74 6.94 -21.69
CA ALA A 37 -7.44 7.65 -20.64
C ALA A 37 -8.67 6.80 -20.31
N PHE A 38 -8.69 6.19 -19.12
CA PHE A 38 -9.86 5.50 -18.60
C PHE A 38 -10.98 6.53 -18.53
N ARG A 39 -11.80 6.60 -19.58
CA ARG A 39 -13.06 7.33 -19.55
C ARG A 39 -13.90 6.59 -18.53
N SER A 40 -14.16 7.25 -17.41
CA SER A 40 -15.18 6.84 -16.46
C SER A 40 -16.55 6.93 -17.15
N ASN A 41 -16.85 5.93 -17.98
CA ASN A 41 -18.22 5.53 -18.18
C ASN A 41 -18.71 5.03 -16.83
N SER A 42 -19.78 5.65 -16.37
CA SER A 42 -20.37 5.61 -15.05
C SER A 42 -20.96 4.25 -14.67
N PHE A 43 -20.20 3.16 -14.78
CA PHE A 43 -20.66 1.84 -14.38
C PHE A 43 -20.89 1.73 -12.87
N LEU A 44 -20.18 2.52 -12.07
CA LEU A 44 -20.33 2.54 -10.62
C LEU A 44 -21.57 3.32 -10.14
N VAL A 45 -22.12 4.24 -10.94
CA VAL A 45 -23.25 5.09 -10.51
C VAL A 45 -24.60 4.50 -10.93
N GLU A 46 -24.62 3.70 -12.01
CA GLU A 46 -25.84 3.07 -12.50
C GLU A 46 -26.41 2.06 -11.49
N GLY A 47 -25.55 1.20 -10.91
CA GLY A 47 -25.95 0.22 -9.88
C GLY A 47 -26.42 0.85 -8.57
N ILE A 48 -25.92 2.04 -8.21
CA ILE A 48 -26.34 2.76 -6.99
C ILE A 48 -27.78 3.28 -7.12
N LYS A 49 -28.22 3.64 -8.33
CA LYS A 49 -29.61 4.06 -8.57
C LYS A 49 -30.60 2.89 -8.46
N GLU A 50 -30.17 1.68 -8.80
CA GLU A 50 -30.99 0.47 -8.69
C GLU A 50 -31.11 -0.03 -7.25
N LEU A 51 -30.05 0.11 -6.44
CA LEU A 51 -30.05 -0.26 -5.02
C LEU A 51 -31.04 0.56 -4.16
N LYS A 52 -31.43 1.75 -4.62
CA LYS A 52 -32.44 2.59 -3.96
C LYS A 52 -33.84 1.98 -3.97
N LYS A 53 -34.10 1.01 -4.87
CA LYS A 53 -35.36 0.24 -4.91
C LYS A 53 -35.35 -0.98 -3.97
N CYS A 54 -34.18 -1.37 -3.45
CA CYS A 54 -33.99 -2.59 -2.67
C CYS A 54 -33.75 -2.36 -1.18
N SER A 55 -33.80 -1.11 -0.69
CA SER A 55 -33.60 -0.82 0.74
C SER A 55 -34.92 -0.88 1.51
N SER A 56 -34.98 -1.77 2.51
CA SER A 56 -36.02 -1.87 3.54
C SER A 56 -36.27 -0.52 4.26
N PRO A 57 -37.48 -0.26 4.79
CA PRO A 57 -37.85 1.04 5.33
C PRO A 57 -37.15 1.29 6.68
N VAL A 58 -36.05 2.02 6.68
CA VAL A 58 -35.44 2.57 7.90
C VAL A 58 -35.79 4.07 8.00
N LYS A 59 -36.42 4.43 9.12
CA LYS A 59 -36.91 5.79 9.41
C LYS A 59 -35.77 6.80 9.37
N LYS A 60 -35.95 7.87 8.59
CA LYS A 60 -35.07 9.03 8.55
C LYS A 60 -35.12 9.78 9.88
N ARG A 61 -33.96 10.10 10.45
CA ARG A 61 -33.78 11.28 11.31
C ARG A 61 -32.92 12.26 10.54
N ASP A 62 -33.40 13.49 10.45
CA ASP A 62 -32.76 14.57 9.71
C ASP A 62 -31.53 15.09 10.45
N THR A 63 -30.41 15.30 9.76
CA THR A 63 -29.36 16.22 10.21
C THR A 63 -28.60 16.80 9.02
N GLU A 64 -28.35 18.11 9.09
CA GLU A 64 -27.64 18.98 8.15
C GLU A 64 -26.16 18.64 7.95
N PRO A 65 -25.48 19.19 6.91
CA PRO A 65 -24.17 18.73 6.47
C PRO A 65 -23.03 19.46 7.18
N MET A 66 -22.07 18.72 7.74
CA MET A 66 -20.72 19.23 8.03
C MET A 66 -19.65 18.21 7.60
N ASP A 67 -18.74 18.75 6.79
CA ASP A 67 -17.33 18.45 6.50
C ASP A 67 -16.74 17.05 6.72
N ILE A 68 -16.07 16.60 5.66
CA ILE A 68 -15.36 15.33 5.52
C ILE A 68 -14.08 15.35 6.37
N ASP A 69 -14.13 14.70 7.52
CA ASP A 69 -12.96 14.21 8.24
C ASP A 69 -12.82 12.70 7.96
N VAL A 70 -11.74 12.29 7.29
CA VAL A 70 -11.43 10.86 7.07
C VAL A 70 -10.69 10.37 8.30
N SER A 71 -11.42 10.28 9.41
CA SER A 71 -11.04 9.48 10.56
C SER A 71 -11.64 8.08 10.36
N CYS A 72 -10.83 7.11 9.93
CA CYS A 72 -11.23 5.71 10.02
C CYS A 72 -10.99 5.27 11.47
N GLU A 73 -11.92 5.64 12.33
CA GLU A 73 -11.98 5.17 13.70
C GLU A 73 -12.27 3.67 13.78
N ASN A 74 -11.80 3.13 14.90
CA ASN A 74 -11.83 1.74 15.31
C ASN A 74 -13.25 1.19 15.39
N ASP A 75 -13.48 0.01 14.84
CA ASP A 75 -14.49 -0.91 15.35
C ASP A 75 -14.04 -2.36 15.07
N LEU A 76 -13.39 -2.96 16.06
CA LEU A 76 -13.25 -4.41 16.18
C LEU A 76 -13.91 -4.78 17.50
N THR A 77 -15.22 -5.00 17.44
CA THR A 77 -15.97 -5.63 18.51
C THR A 77 -15.52 -7.08 18.65
N ASN A 78 -15.08 -7.42 19.85
CA ASN A 78 -14.77 -8.78 20.29
C ASN A 78 -16.04 -9.65 20.23
N GLU A 79 -16.24 -10.38 19.14
CA GLU A 79 -17.18 -11.49 19.12
C GLU A 79 -16.45 -12.82 19.07
N THR A 80 -16.55 -13.52 20.20
CA THR A 80 -16.07 -14.87 20.46
C THR A 80 -16.83 -15.86 19.58
N LEU A 81 -16.20 -16.42 18.54
CA LEU A 81 -16.81 -17.50 17.74
C LEU A 81 -15.83 -18.64 17.45
N LYS A 82 -16.15 -19.75 18.14
CA LYS A 82 -15.87 -21.17 17.94
C LYS A 82 -14.79 -21.56 16.91
N GLU A 83 -13.71 -22.05 17.49
CA GLU A 83 -12.69 -22.91 16.90
C GLU A 83 -13.32 -24.04 16.08
N LYS A 84 -13.00 -24.07 14.79
CA LYS A 84 -13.00 -25.29 13.98
C LYS A 84 -11.65 -25.39 13.29
N ASP A 85 -10.80 -26.20 13.92
CA ASP A 85 -9.88 -27.14 13.30
C ASP A 85 -9.09 -26.67 12.07
N CYS A 86 -8.06 -25.85 12.31
CA CYS A 86 -6.82 -25.84 11.52
C CYS A 86 -5.58 -25.67 12.43
N ILE A 87 -5.67 -26.06 13.71
CA ILE A 87 -4.52 -26.08 14.63
C ILE A 87 -3.81 -27.42 14.43
N GLY A 88 -3.21 -27.59 13.25
CA GLY A 88 -2.20 -28.63 13.04
C GLY A 88 -0.86 -28.04 13.44
N ASP A 89 -0.24 -28.61 14.47
CA ASP A 89 1.09 -28.32 15.00
C ASP A 89 2.03 -27.60 14.01
N LEU A 90 2.08 -26.27 14.09
CA LEU A 90 3.22 -25.52 13.57
C LEU A 90 4.26 -25.49 14.69
N ASN A 91 5.07 -26.55 14.79
CA ASN A 91 6.39 -26.43 15.39
C ASN A 91 7.13 -25.34 14.61
N LEU A 92 7.16 -24.14 15.19
CA LEU A 92 7.86 -22.97 14.66
C LEU A 92 9.36 -23.15 14.94
N ASP A 93 9.95 -24.13 14.28
CA ASP A 93 11.38 -24.11 14.02
C ASP A 93 11.60 -22.95 13.04
N PHE A 94 12.01 -21.80 13.59
CA PHE A 94 12.54 -20.67 12.83
C PHE A 94 13.90 -21.07 12.27
N ALA A 95 13.91 -22.01 11.33
CA ALA A 95 15.06 -22.22 10.47
C ALA A 95 15.31 -20.93 9.68
N ASP A 96 16.57 -20.55 9.57
CA ASP A 96 17.07 -19.26 9.09
C ASP A 96 16.53 -18.90 7.69
N PHE A 97 15.33 -18.29 7.63
CA PHE A 97 14.73 -17.87 6.38
C PHE A 97 15.49 -16.67 5.84
N THR A 98 16.14 -16.85 4.69
CA THR A 98 16.80 -15.78 3.96
C THR A 98 15.94 -15.35 2.78
N MET A 99 15.74 -14.04 2.63
CA MET A 99 15.00 -13.47 1.50
C MET A 99 15.76 -13.71 0.18
N PRO A 100 15.08 -14.11 -0.92
CA PRO A 100 15.72 -14.20 -2.22
C PRO A 100 16.31 -12.85 -2.65
N ASN A 101 17.55 -12.84 -3.14
CA ASN A 101 18.28 -11.62 -3.51
C ASN A 101 17.52 -10.70 -4.48
N GLU A 102 16.69 -11.27 -5.37
CA GLU A 102 15.89 -10.53 -6.34
C GLU A 102 14.74 -9.74 -5.70
N GLU A 103 14.26 -10.19 -4.53
CA GLU A 103 13.14 -9.59 -3.81
C GLU A 103 13.59 -8.64 -2.70
N THR A 104 14.87 -8.73 -2.29
CA THR A 104 15.43 -7.95 -1.17
C THR A 104 15.29 -6.44 -1.37
N ASP A 105 15.59 -5.93 -2.55
CA ASP A 105 15.47 -4.49 -2.85
C ASP A 105 14.01 -4.01 -2.84
N GLY A 106 13.10 -4.82 -3.40
CA GLY A 106 11.67 -4.53 -3.42
C GLY A 106 11.05 -4.59 -2.02
N PHE A 107 11.53 -5.52 -1.21
CA PHE A 107 11.14 -5.64 0.19
C PHE A 107 11.60 -4.45 1.02
N GLU A 108 12.87 -4.05 0.90
CA GLU A 108 13.40 -2.86 1.58
C GLU A 108 12.58 -1.61 1.22
N TYR A 109 12.20 -1.47 -0.05
CA TYR A 109 11.33 -0.39 -0.51
C TYR A 109 9.95 -0.40 0.19
N VAL A 110 9.32 -1.58 0.30
CA VAL A 110 8.03 -1.73 0.99
C VAL A 110 8.17 -1.37 2.47
N LEU A 111 9.24 -1.82 3.14
CA LEU A 111 9.50 -1.49 4.55
C LEU A 111 9.70 0.01 4.74
N GLY A 112 10.45 0.64 3.84
CA GLY A 112 10.61 2.10 3.81
C GLY A 112 9.28 2.84 3.73
N TRP A 113 8.36 2.36 2.89
CA TRP A 113 7.02 2.92 2.79
C TRP A 113 6.15 2.67 4.03
N VAL A 114 6.23 1.48 4.65
CA VAL A 114 5.56 1.17 5.92
C VAL A 114 6.06 2.11 7.02
N ALA A 115 7.38 2.30 7.14
CA ALA A 115 7.96 3.20 8.13
C ALA A 115 7.55 4.66 7.87
N ALA A 116 7.54 5.10 6.61
CA ALA A 116 7.11 6.44 6.22
C ALA A 116 5.67 6.73 6.66
N LYS A 117 4.76 5.75 6.51
CA LYS A 117 3.36 5.91 6.91
C LYS A 117 3.21 6.18 8.40
N TYR A 118 4.01 5.52 9.23
CA TYR A 118 3.95 5.65 10.69
C TYR A 118 4.95 6.67 11.25
N LYS A 119 5.62 7.47 10.42
CA LYS A 119 6.65 8.44 10.81
C LYS A 119 6.25 9.34 11.98
N HIS A 120 4.99 9.80 12.02
CA HIS A 120 4.51 10.69 13.06
C HIS A 120 4.21 9.97 14.39
N LYS A 121 3.84 8.68 14.32
CA LYS A 121 3.45 7.89 15.48
C LYS A 121 4.64 7.14 16.09
N TYR A 122 5.52 6.61 15.25
CA TYR A 122 6.69 5.83 15.64
C TYR A 122 7.95 6.31 14.89
N PRO A 123 8.51 7.48 15.23
CA PRO A 123 9.68 8.03 14.54
C PRO A 123 10.92 7.11 14.62
N TRP A 124 11.04 6.33 15.70
CA TRP A 124 12.15 5.39 15.92
C TRP A 124 12.18 4.20 14.96
N LEU A 125 11.10 3.98 14.21
CA LEU A 125 11.02 2.93 13.18
C LEU A 125 11.90 3.27 11.96
N LEU A 126 12.23 4.54 11.77
CA LEU A 126 12.99 5.04 10.65
C LEU A 126 14.50 4.95 10.90
N SER A 127 15.25 4.64 9.85
CA SER A 127 16.70 4.83 9.82
C SER A 127 17.03 6.27 9.46
N LEU A 128 17.98 6.86 10.19
CA LEU A 128 18.57 8.15 9.87
C LEU A 128 19.78 8.00 8.93
N GLU A 129 20.28 6.79 8.76
CA GLU A 129 21.43 6.49 7.92
C GLU A 129 21.01 6.33 6.47
N LYS A 130 21.74 6.99 5.57
CA LYS A 130 21.58 6.77 4.13
C LYS A 130 22.31 5.49 3.77
N LYS A 131 21.60 4.54 3.18
CA LYS A 131 22.18 3.33 2.62
C LYS A 131 22.45 3.50 1.13
N ASP A 132 23.61 3.03 0.69
CA ASP A 132 23.99 2.94 -0.72
C ASP A 132 23.34 1.70 -1.38
N ASN A 133 22.02 1.58 -1.24
CA ASN A 133 21.22 0.49 -1.82
C ASN A 133 20.45 1.00 -3.05
N TRP A 134 19.84 0.10 -3.83
CA TRP A 134 19.01 0.49 -4.99
C TRP A 134 17.97 1.56 -4.62
N VAL A 135 17.38 1.43 -3.43
CA VAL A 135 16.44 2.40 -2.84
C VAL A 135 17.08 3.78 -2.67
N GLY A 136 18.31 3.86 -2.15
CA GLY A 136 19.07 5.10 -2.01
C GLY A 136 19.48 5.71 -3.36
N CYS A 137 19.83 4.89 -4.35
CA CYS A 137 20.13 5.34 -5.72
C CYS A 137 18.90 5.88 -6.46
N LYS A 138 17.70 5.36 -6.15
CA LYS A 138 16.41 5.79 -6.71
C LYS A 138 15.78 6.94 -5.93
N ASP A 139 16.29 7.26 -4.75
CA ASP A 139 15.70 8.29 -3.91
C ASP A 139 16.07 9.70 -4.41
N TRP A 140 15.05 10.51 -4.72
CA TRP A 140 15.20 11.93 -5.02
C TRP A 140 15.03 12.79 -3.74
N GLY A 141 15.19 12.18 -2.56
CA GLY A 141 15.17 12.81 -1.24
C GLY A 141 13.84 12.65 -0.47
N GLY A 142 13.00 11.68 -0.83
CA GLY A 142 11.69 11.45 -0.23
C GLY A 142 11.41 10.01 0.20
N LEU A 143 12.20 9.02 -0.24
CA LEU A 143 12.11 7.66 0.27
C LEU A 143 12.72 7.60 1.67
N GLN A 144 12.01 6.89 2.53
CA GLN A 144 12.39 6.67 3.92
C GLN A 144 12.94 5.24 4.02
N HIS A 145 13.92 5.01 4.88
CA HIS A 145 14.41 3.68 5.18
C HIS A 145 13.92 3.26 6.56
N MET A 146 13.61 1.97 6.72
CA MET A 146 13.36 1.37 8.03
C MET A 146 14.70 1.07 8.72
N ASN A 147 14.73 1.14 10.04
CA ASN A 147 15.90 0.76 10.83
C ASN A 147 16.10 -0.77 10.81
N ASP A 148 17.35 -1.19 10.66
CA ASP A 148 17.75 -2.58 10.41
C ASP A 148 17.27 -3.57 11.46
N LYS A 149 17.26 -3.14 12.73
CA LYS A 149 16.73 -3.96 13.83
C LYS A 149 15.27 -4.39 13.58
N PHE A 150 14.47 -3.48 13.02
CA PHE A 150 13.08 -3.78 12.68
C PHE A 150 12.99 -4.50 11.35
N SER A 151 13.85 -4.19 10.37
CA SER A 151 13.91 -4.92 9.10
C SER A 151 14.06 -6.43 9.31
N ASP A 152 14.93 -6.87 10.22
CA ASP A 152 15.10 -8.28 10.59
C ASP A 152 13.82 -8.89 11.17
N SER A 153 13.10 -8.11 11.97
CA SER A 153 11.80 -8.53 12.51
C SER A 153 10.74 -8.67 11.41
N PHE A 154 10.76 -7.82 10.39
CA PHE A 154 9.89 -7.95 9.22
C PHE A 154 10.24 -9.15 8.33
N VAL A 155 11.50 -9.58 8.28
CA VAL A 155 11.88 -10.83 7.60
C VAL A 155 11.16 -12.03 8.25
N LYS A 156 11.09 -12.07 9.59
CA LYS A 156 10.32 -13.10 10.32
C LYS A 156 8.82 -13.01 10.02
N LEU A 157 8.27 -11.80 9.90
CA LEU A 157 6.86 -11.63 9.51
C LEU A 157 6.59 -12.14 8.09
N GLU A 158 7.51 -11.93 7.16
CA GLU A 158 7.41 -12.48 5.80
C GLU A 158 7.52 -14.00 5.79
N GLU A 159 8.37 -14.57 6.64
CA GLU A 159 8.45 -16.03 6.83
C GLU A 159 7.12 -16.60 7.30
N ILE A 160 6.49 -15.99 8.32
CA ILE A 160 5.15 -16.38 8.80
C ILE A 160 4.13 -16.32 7.65
N PHE A 161 4.15 -15.24 6.87
CA PHE A 161 3.25 -15.08 5.72
C PHE A 161 3.45 -16.20 4.68
N ARG A 162 4.70 -16.51 4.32
CA ARG A 162 5.03 -17.54 3.31
C ARG A 162 4.74 -18.96 3.80
N LYS A 163 5.02 -19.25 5.08
CA LYS A 163 4.66 -20.55 5.68
C LYS A 163 3.16 -20.82 5.59
N ARG A 164 2.33 -19.78 5.76
CA ARG A 164 0.87 -19.92 5.68
C ARG A 164 0.32 -19.90 4.26
N HIS A 165 0.77 -18.97 3.41
CA HIS A 165 0.16 -18.69 2.11
C HIS A 165 1.04 -19.04 0.89
N SER A 166 2.19 -19.69 1.11
CA SER A 166 3.13 -20.23 0.11
C SER A 166 2.90 -19.76 -1.34
N ASP A 167 2.36 -20.64 -2.18
CA ASP A 167 2.04 -20.37 -3.58
C ASP A 167 0.56 -20.00 -3.82
N GLN A 168 -0.30 -20.14 -2.82
CA GLN A 168 -1.75 -19.88 -2.94
C GLN A 168 -2.28 -19.07 -1.77
N LEU A 169 -3.24 -18.17 -2.03
CA LEU A 169 -3.93 -17.49 -0.95
C LEU A 169 -4.96 -18.44 -0.34
N CYS A 170 -4.71 -18.89 0.89
CA CYS A 170 -5.68 -19.66 1.67
C CYS A 170 -6.92 -18.78 1.92
N GLU A 171 -8.08 -19.24 1.47
CA GLU A 171 -9.34 -18.53 1.65
C GLU A 171 -9.81 -18.71 3.10
N GLU A 172 -9.49 -17.75 3.94
CA GLU A 172 -9.80 -17.77 5.36
C GLU A 172 -10.63 -16.56 5.75
N SER A 173 -11.76 -16.78 6.42
CA SER A 173 -12.44 -15.68 7.11
C SER A 173 -11.51 -15.19 8.23
N GLN A 174 -11.01 -13.96 8.11
CA GLN A 174 -10.08 -13.31 9.05
C GLN A 174 -8.59 -13.67 8.94
N ALA A 175 -8.07 -13.98 7.74
CA ALA A 175 -6.64 -14.25 7.50
C ALA A 175 -5.69 -13.24 8.20
N LEU A 176 -6.05 -11.95 8.18
CA LEU A 176 -5.27 -10.91 8.85
C LEU A 176 -5.15 -11.08 10.37
N MET A 177 -6.26 -11.43 11.04
CA MET A 177 -6.25 -11.60 12.50
C MET A 177 -5.39 -12.79 12.90
N TRP A 178 -5.42 -13.87 12.12
CA TRP A 178 -4.58 -15.04 12.34
C TRP A 178 -3.10 -14.73 12.18
N LEU A 179 -2.73 -14.03 11.11
CA LEU A 179 -1.33 -13.61 10.88
C LEU A 179 -0.82 -12.72 12.02
N VAL A 180 -1.65 -11.79 12.49
CA VAL A 180 -1.30 -10.93 13.63
C VAL A 180 -1.12 -11.74 14.91
N LYS A 181 -2.00 -12.72 15.20
CA LYS A 181 -1.86 -13.62 16.35
C LYS A 181 -0.57 -14.44 16.29
N LEU A 182 -0.23 -14.98 15.13
CA LEU A 182 1.02 -15.72 14.94
C LEU A 182 2.26 -14.84 15.11
N ALA A 183 2.13 -13.55 14.79
CA ALA A 183 3.18 -12.55 14.93
C ALA A 183 3.30 -11.96 16.35
N GLU A 184 2.46 -12.34 17.32
CA GLU A 184 2.52 -11.79 18.70
C GLU A 184 3.87 -12.04 19.38
N HIS A 185 4.61 -13.06 18.96
CA HIS A 185 5.94 -13.35 19.47
C HIS A 185 7.03 -12.38 19.00
N VAL A 186 6.74 -11.54 17.98
CA VAL A 186 7.67 -10.51 17.49
C VAL A 186 7.45 -9.22 18.32
N GLN A 187 8.03 -9.18 19.52
CA GLN A 187 7.74 -8.15 20.54
C GLN A 187 8.23 -6.73 20.20
N ASP A 188 9.04 -6.52 19.16
CA ASP A 188 9.70 -5.24 18.92
C ASP A 188 8.86 -4.26 18.07
N ILE A 189 7.82 -4.72 17.37
CA ILE A 189 7.05 -3.90 16.43
C ILE A 189 5.63 -3.67 16.95
N PRO A 190 5.11 -2.43 16.93
CA PRO A 190 3.72 -2.15 17.30
C PRO A 190 2.72 -2.93 16.45
N GLN A 191 1.68 -3.45 17.08
CA GLN A 191 0.68 -4.33 16.45
C GLN A 191 -0.03 -3.69 15.26
N ASP A 192 -0.26 -2.39 15.29
CA ASP A 192 -0.89 -1.65 14.19
C ASP A 192 0.01 -1.61 12.94
N VAL A 193 1.33 -1.56 13.11
CA VAL A 193 2.30 -1.63 12.01
C VAL A 193 2.35 -3.04 11.43
N ILE A 194 2.36 -4.07 12.28
CA ILE A 194 2.30 -5.49 11.87
C ILE A 194 1.02 -5.75 11.06
N GLN A 195 -0.12 -5.31 11.59
CA GLN A 195 -1.41 -5.44 10.93
C GLN A 195 -1.41 -4.72 9.57
N PHE A 196 -0.84 -3.53 9.51
CA PHE A 196 -0.74 -2.79 8.25
C PHE A 196 0.14 -3.50 7.23
N TYR A 197 1.29 -4.02 7.64
CA TYR A 197 2.18 -4.80 6.78
C TYR A 197 1.46 -6.00 6.18
N PHE A 198 0.80 -6.83 7.00
CA PHE A 198 0.08 -8.00 6.49
C PHE A 198 -1.08 -7.61 5.56
N ARG A 199 -1.79 -6.51 5.82
CA ARG A 199 -2.82 -5.98 4.88
C ARG A 199 -2.21 -5.68 3.51
N CYS A 200 -1.08 -4.98 3.49
CA CYS A 200 -0.39 -4.65 2.25
C CYS A 200 0.10 -5.91 1.53
N ARG A 201 0.67 -6.86 2.28
CA ARG A 201 1.19 -8.11 1.74
C ARG A 201 0.11 -8.99 1.12
N ILE A 202 -1.04 -9.14 1.78
CA ILE A 202 -2.22 -9.82 1.24
C ILE A 202 -2.65 -9.14 -0.07
N HIS A 203 -2.74 -7.81 -0.08
CA HIS A 203 -3.14 -7.08 -1.29
C HIS A 203 -2.15 -7.25 -2.45
N PHE A 204 -0.84 -7.22 -2.18
CA PHE A 204 0.17 -7.53 -3.20
C PHE A 204 0.01 -8.94 -3.73
N ARG A 205 -0.23 -9.92 -2.85
CA ARG A 205 -0.43 -11.31 -3.24
C ARG A 205 -1.66 -11.50 -4.12
N VAL A 206 -2.78 -10.89 -3.76
CA VAL A 206 -4.01 -10.91 -4.58
C VAL A 206 -3.74 -10.32 -5.96
N ARG A 207 -2.99 -9.22 -6.05
CA ARG A 207 -2.63 -8.61 -7.34
C ARG A 207 -1.75 -9.52 -8.20
N GLU A 208 -0.74 -10.16 -7.61
CA GLU A 208 0.10 -11.13 -8.31
C GLU A 208 -0.72 -12.30 -8.86
N LEU A 209 -1.61 -12.88 -8.04
CA LEU A 209 -2.48 -13.98 -8.45
C LEU A 209 -3.43 -13.55 -9.58
N ASN A 210 -4.02 -12.37 -9.48
CA ASN A 210 -4.89 -11.82 -10.53
C ASN A 210 -4.13 -11.57 -11.83
N GLN A 211 -2.88 -11.10 -11.76
CA GLN A 211 -2.03 -10.93 -12.95
C GLN A 211 -1.74 -12.29 -13.60
N LYS A 212 -1.34 -13.31 -12.82
CA LYS A 212 -1.11 -14.67 -13.34
C LYS A 212 -2.36 -15.23 -14.02
N LEU A 213 -3.53 -15.07 -13.41
CA LEU A 213 -4.81 -15.49 -14.00
C LEU A 213 -5.13 -14.74 -15.31
N SER A 214 -4.82 -13.44 -15.39
CA SER A 214 -5.05 -12.66 -16.61
C SER A 214 -4.17 -13.12 -17.78
N LEU A 215 -2.91 -13.48 -17.50
CA LEU A 215 -1.98 -14.01 -18.51
C LEU A 215 -2.45 -15.37 -19.04
N GLN A 216 -2.92 -16.25 -18.16
CA GLN A 216 -3.46 -17.57 -18.54
C GLN A 216 -4.71 -17.48 -19.41
N LYS A 217 -5.56 -16.46 -19.23
CA LYS A 217 -6.77 -16.25 -20.06
C LYS A 217 -6.48 -15.69 -21.45
N THR A 218 -5.25 -15.24 -21.70
CA THR A 218 -4.85 -14.59 -22.96
C THR A 218 -4.18 -15.57 -23.93
N ILE A 219 -3.98 -16.82 -23.51
CA ILE A 219 -3.48 -17.95 -24.32
C ILE A 219 -4.67 -18.84 -24.67
#